data_AF-U1N0P8-F1
#
_entry.id   AF-U1N0P8-F1
#
_cell.length_a   1.000
_cell.length_b   1.000
_cell.length_c   1.000
_cell.angle_alpha   90.00
_cell.angle_beta   90.00
_cell.angle_gamma   90.00
#
_symmetry.space_group_name_H-M   'P 1'
#
loop_
_entity.id
_entity.type
_entity.pdbx_description
1 polymer ?
#
loop_
_entity_poly.entity_id
_entity_poly.type
_entity_poly.pdbx_seq_one_letter_code
_entity_poly.pdbx_strand_id
1 'polypeptide(L)'
;MNKNQRTQVKNNAQYLKQVRPIDPAEIAEYVEGRPHPAGVRQTLRESAPELGLRERSDGRFEPVADGPTTLAPVTQRLPEQYTRRIESLLVDQFGPGWPDGTSGDRLRATIREFKHQYLRGESVSYDKLTALGYLVYHLPAYFAAVQHVLAELAANDRLGHRVRVLDVGAGVGGPAVGLATALPEDVLVEYHGVEPSAAAEILETLLGETSRNVHTTVHRERIQAFEPERPFDLVCVQTCSRSWPTRRPWWSICSRRSPPTEPSQPLHRPTNGPQPNFERLSGRSRPAPMRRYTPQRSDSGRTRVQRASAGRSLSKSQSRPQSSSVSSIVASEPTAAQAATVRSSTPTSSSRTRCSGPTDDRRSRSHLTPDRSRRWPPPTNT
;
A
#
# COMPACT_ATOMS: atom_id res chain seq x y z
N MET A 1 0.20 6.16 29.64
CA MET A 1 -0.23 5.00 30.44
C MET A 1 0.94 4.06 30.65
N ASN A 2 1.07 3.49 31.85
CA ASN A 2 2.11 2.50 32.14
C ASN A 2 1.68 1.07 31.69
N LYS A 3 2.61 0.11 31.78
CA LYS A 3 2.35 -1.29 31.36
C LYS A 3 1.22 -1.96 32.16
N ASN A 4 1.16 -1.73 33.48
CA ASN A 4 0.13 -2.30 34.34
C ASN A 4 -1.28 -1.82 33.93
N GLN A 5 -1.44 -0.51 33.72
CA GLN A 5 -2.68 0.10 33.25
C GLN A 5 -3.10 -0.47 31.89
N ARG A 6 -2.15 -0.64 30.96
CA ARG A 6 -2.45 -1.25 29.65
C ARG A 6 -2.94 -2.69 29.77
N THR A 7 -2.36 -3.48 30.67
CA THR A 7 -2.83 -4.84 30.97
C THR A 7 -4.23 -4.83 31.58
N GLN A 8 -4.51 -3.93 32.52
CA GLN A 8 -5.85 -3.79 33.12
C GLN A 8 -6.92 -3.44 32.06
N VAL A 9 -6.60 -2.53 31.13
CA VAL A 9 -7.51 -2.23 30.00
C VAL A 9 -7.83 -3.47 29.18
N LYS A 10 -6.80 -4.25 28.79
CA LYS A 10 -7.00 -5.49 28.00
C LYS A 10 -7.87 -6.50 28.74
N ASN A 11 -7.62 -6.70 30.04
CA ASN A 11 -8.36 -7.66 30.86
C ASN A 11 -9.84 -7.27 31.00
N ASN A 12 -10.12 -5.98 31.26
CA ASN A 12 -11.51 -5.49 31.33
C ASN A 12 -12.21 -5.63 29.97
N ALA A 13 -11.53 -5.31 28.87
CA ALA A 13 -12.07 -5.46 27.53
C ALA A 13 -12.40 -6.92 27.18
N GLN A 14 -11.52 -7.86 27.57
CA GLN A 14 -11.73 -9.29 27.33
C GLN A 14 -13.00 -9.82 28.03
N TYR A 15 -13.34 -9.26 29.19
CA TYR A 15 -14.57 -9.58 29.91
C TYR A 15 -15.80 -8.91 29.27
N LEU A 16 -15.76 -7.59 29.06
CA LEU A 16 -16.93 -6.82 28.63
C LEU A 16 -17.37 -7.13 27.20
N LYS A 17 -16.46 -7.56 26.32
CA LYS A 17 -16.77 -7.85 24.92
C LYS A 17 -17.86 -8.93 24.73
N GLN A 18 -18.09 -9.77 25.73
CA GLN A 18 -19.12 -10.83 25.69
C GLN A 18 -20.54 -10.31 26.02
N VAL A 19 -20.66 -9.09 26.54
CA VAL A 19 -21.91 -8.59 27.12
C VAL A 19 -22.43 -7.37 26.36
N ARG A 20 -21.55 -6.46 25.93
CA ARG A 20 -21.93 -5.20 25.28
C ARG A 20 -20.75 -4.52 24.55
N PRO A 21 -21.02 -3.49 23.72
CA PRO A 21 -19.98 -2.58 23.26
C PRO A 21 -19.24 -1.92 24.44
N ILE A 22 -17.93 -1.83 24.31
CA ILE A 22 -16.98 -1.32 25.30
C ILE A 22 -16.81 0.18 25.12
N ASP A 23 -17.09 0.93 26.19
CA ASP A 23 -16.85 2.36 26.26
C ASP A 23 -15.50 2.66 26.92
N PRO A 24 -14.56 3.35 26.25
CA PRO A 24 -13.28 3.73 26.85
C PRO A 24 -13.41 4.55 28.15
N ALA A 25 -14.48 5.35 28.29
CA ALA A 25 -14.72 6.12 29.50
C ALA A 25 -15.15 5.22 30.67
N GLU A 26 -15.92 4.16 30.41
CA GLU A 26 -16.29 3.17 31.41
C GLU A 26 -15.05 2.39 31.88
N ILE A 27 -14.24 1.90 30.95
CA ILE A 27 -13.01 1.17 31.27
C ILE A 27 -12.06 2.03 32.12
N ALA A 28 -11.99 3.34 31.87
CA ALA A 28 -11.15 4.26 32.63
C ALA A 28 -11.47 4.25 34.14
N GLU A 29 -12.74 4.05 34.52
CA GLU A 29 -13.15 3.97 35.94
C GLU A 29 -12.69 2.68 36.62
N TYR A 30 -12.47 1.60 35.86
CA TYR A 30 -11.99 0.31 36.37
C TYR A 30 -10.46 0.17 36.41
N VAL A 31 -9.74 1.11 35.80
CA VAL A 31 -8.27 1.06 35.73
C VAL A 31 -7.66 1.92 36.83
N GLU A 32 -6.67 1.35 37.52
CA GLU A 32 -5.94 2.01 38.57
C GLU A 32 -5.33 3.34 38.11
N GLY A 33 -5.51 4.38 38.94
CA GLY A 33 -5.09 5.75 38.63
C GLY A 33 -5.97 6.47 37.61
N ARG A 34 -7.11 5.88 37.22
CA ARG A 34 -8.16 6.48 36.36
C ARG A 34 -7.57 7.25 35.16
N PRO A 35 -6.84 6.56 34.27
CA PRO A 35 -6.21 7.21 33.13
C PRO A 35 -7.25 7.88 32.25
N HIS A 36 -6.84 8.94 31.54
CA HIS A 36 -7.74 9.64 30.62
C HIS A 36 -8.35 8.69 29.57
N PRO A 37 -9.66 8.76 29.26
CA PRO A 37 -10.32 7.85 28.32
C PRO A 37 -9.66 7.76 26.94
N ALA A 38 -9.04 8.84 26.47
CA ALA A 38 -8.27 8.84 25.22
C ALA A 38 -7.09 7.84 25.22
N GLY A 39 -6.39 7.69 26.35
CA GLY A 39 -5.30 6.72 26.50
C GLY A 39 -5.82 5.28 26.55
N VAL A 40 -6.99 5.08 27.16
CA VAL A 40 -7.70 3.79 27.17
C VAL A 40 -8.12 3.42 25.75
N ARG A 41 -8.77 4.34 25.02
CA ARG A 41 -9.17 4.14 23.62
C ARG A 41 -7.98 3.77 22.75
N GLN A 42 -6.85 4.48 22.89
CA GLN A 42 -5.63 4.17 22.15
C GLN A 42 -5.12 2.76 22.47
N THR A 43 -5.12 2.37 23.75
CA THR A 43 -4.72 1.02 24.17
C THR A 43 -5.64 -0.06 23.61
N LEU A 44 -6.95 0.18 23.60
CA LEU A 44 -7.94 -0.72 22.98
C LEU A 44 -7.71 -0.85 21.48
N ARG A 45 -7.50 0.26 20.77
CA ARG A 45 -7.20 0.26 19.33
C ARG A 45 -5.92 -0.51 19.03
N GLU A 46 -4.83 -0.29 19.77
CA GLU A 46 -3.59 -1.04 19.59
C GLU A 46 -3.74 -2.54 19.86
N SER A 47 -4.68 -2.93 20.72
CA SER A 47 -4.95 -4.32 21.09
C SER A 47 -6.11 -4.95 20.31
N ALA A 48 -6.74 -4.18 19.41
CA ALA A 48 -7.95 -4.58 18.70
C ALA A 48 -7.74 -5.85 17.86
N PRO A 49 -6.62 -6.01 17.11
CA PRO A 49 -6.32 -7.26 16.41
C PRO A 49 -6.24 -8.45 17.35
N GLU A 50 -5.64 -8.32 18.53
CA GLU A 50 -5.51 -9.40 19.51
C GLU A 50 -6.89 -9.77 20.09
N LEU A 51 -7.66 -8.76 20.49
CA LEU A 51 -8.94 -8.91 21.18
C LEU A 51 -10.11 -9.27 20.23
N GLY A 52 -9.94 -9.07 18.92
CA GLY A 52 -11.00 -9.26 17.92
C GLY A 52 -12.07 -8.16 18.00
N LEU A 53 -11.64 -6.91 18.21
CA LEU A 53 -12.53 -5.76 18.37
C LEU A 53 -12.44 -4.84 17.16
N ARG A 54 -13.55 -4.20 16.80
CA ARG A 54 -13.58 -3.07 15.87
C ARG A 54 -13.98 -1.80 16.60
N GLU A 55 -13.42 -0.67 16.19
CA GLU A 55 -13.83 0.65 16.68
C GLU A 55 -14.93 1.23 15.79
N ARG A 56 -16.04 1.58 16.43
CA ARG A 56 -17.19 2.25 15.83
C ARG A 56 -16.92 3.73 15.62
N SER A 57 -17.77 4.39 14.84
CA SER A 57 -17.70 5.84 14.61
C SER A 57 -17.94 6.67 15.89
N ASP A 58 -18.66 6.13 16.88
CA ASP A 58 -18.88 6.74 18.20
C ASP A 58 -17.70 6.55 19.17
N GLY A 59 -16.63 5.87 18.74
CA GLY A 59 -15.43 5.62 19.55
C GLY A 59 -15.55 4.47 20.55
N ARG A 60 -16.67 3.74 20.57
CA ARG A 60 -16.83 2.49 21.31
C ARG A 60 -16.27 1.31 20.51
N PHE A 61 -15.94 0.24 21.22
CA PHE A 61 -15.43 -0.99 20.62
C PHE A 61 -16.45 -2.09 20.74
N GLU A 62 -16.57 -2.93 19.74
CA GLU A 62 -17.40 -4.14 19.83
C GLU A 62 -16.70 -5.31 19.16
N PRO A 63 -17.07 -6.55 19.51
CA PRO A 63 -16.61 -7.73 18.77
C PRO A 63 -16.89 -7.57 17.29
N VAL A 64 -15.93 -8.02 16.50
CA VAL A 64 -16.11 -8.21 15.07
C VAL A 64 -17.19 -9.28 14.85
N ALA A 65 -18.04 -9.08 13.83
CA ALA A 65 -19.10 -10.03 13.51
C ALA A 65 -18.54 -11.40 13.06
N ASP A 66 -19.28 -12.46 13.36
CA ASP A 66 -19.00 -13.79 12.81
C ASP A 66 -19.51 -13.90 11.36
N GLY A 67 -18.96 -14.86 10.62
CA GLY A 67 -19.40 -15.16 9.26
C GLY A 67 -18.78 -14.28 8.17
N PRO A 68 -19.20 -14.49 6.90
CA PRO A 68 -18.61 -13.85 5.74
C PRO A 68 -18.98 -12.37 5.65
N THR A 69 -18.05 -11.56 5.15
CA THR A 69 -18.29 -10.15 4.82
C THR A 69 -18.65 -10.01 3.35
N THR A 70 -19.40 -8.96 3.01
CA THR A 70 -19.76 -8.61 1.64
C THR A 70 -19.01 -7.36 1.23
N LEU A 71 -18.46 -7.34 0.01
CA LEU A 71 -17.75 -6.17 -0.51
C LEU A 71 -18.66 -5.25 -1.31
N ALA A 72 -18.35 -3.96 -1.24
CA ALA A 72 -18.87 -2.99 -2.19
C ALA A 72 -18.27 -3.23 -3.59
N PRO A 73 -18.89 -2.70 -4.66
CA PRO A 73 -18.31 -2.73 -6.00
C PRO A 73 -16.89 -2.15 -6.04
N VAL A 74 -16.04 -2.72 -6.91
CA VAL A 74 -14.65 -2.31 -7.07
C VAL A 74 -14.53 -0.81 -7.37
N THR A 75 -13.64 -0.13 -6.65
CA THR A 75 -13.38 1.29 -6.84
C THR A 75 -12.43 1.50 -8.01
N GLN A 76 -12.89 2.23 -9.03
CA GLN A 76 -12.13 2.48 -10.25
C GLN A 76 -11.08 3.61 -10.13
N ARG A 77 -11.19 4.43 -9.08
CA ARG A 77 -10.29 5.57 -8.83
C ARG A 77 -9.68 5.46 -7.45
N LEU A 78 -8.43 5.87 -7.31
CA LEU A 78 -7.83 5.98 -5.99
C LEU A 78 -8.63 7.00 -5.15
N PRO A 79 -8.94 6.69 -3.88
CA PRO A 79 -9.52 7.66 -2.97
C PRO A 79 -8.65 8.92 -2.87
N GLU A 80 -9.30 10.05 -2.60
CA GLU A 80 -8.66 11.36 -2.66
C GLU A 80 -7.53 11.51 -1.64
N GLN A 81 -7.67 10.94 -0.44
CA GLN A 81 -6.63 10.95 0.59
C GLN A 81 -5.31 10.35 0.10
N TYR A 82 -5.36 9.20 -0.60
CA TYR A 82 -4.17 8.58 -1.18
C TYR A 82 -3.62 9.40 -2.34
N THR A 83 -4.49 9.94 -3.19
CA THR A 83 -4.06 10.77 -4.33
C THR A 83 -3.30 12.01 -3.85
N ARG A 84 -3.83 12.73 -2.85
CA ARG A 84 -3.17 13.90 -2.24
C ARG A 84 -1.85 13.53 -1.58
N ARG A 85 -1.79 12.37 -0.90
CA ARG A 85 -0.57 11.90 -0.25
C ARG A 85 0.52 11.54 -1.27
N ILE A 86 0.14 10.88 -2.36
CA ILE A 86 1.03 10.56 -3.49
C ILE A 86 1.53 11.86 -4.16
N GLU A 87 0.65 12.81 -4.39
CA GLU A 87 1.02 14.11 -4.96
C GLU A 87 2.04 14.84 -4.08
N SER A 88 1.82 14.85 -2.76
CA SER A 88 2.74 15.45 -1.79
C SER A 88 4.12 14.80 -1.88
N LEU A 89 4.21 13.46 -1.91
CA LEU A 89 5.48 12.75 -2.06
C LEU A 89 6.23 13.12 -3.35
N LEU A 90 5.52 13.31 -4.45
CA LEU A 90 6.11 13.67 -5.74
C LEU A 90 6.55 15.14 -5.77
N VAL A 91 5.74 16.05 -5.22
CA VAL A 91 6.08 17.47 -5.07
C VAL A 91 7.28 17.65 -4.13
N ASP A 92 7.34 16.93 -3.00
CA ASP A 92 8.46 16.98 -2.07
C ASP A 92 9.77 16.55 -2.72
N GLN A 93 9.71 15.58 -3.66
CA GLN A 93 10.90 15.07 -4.33
C GLN A 93 11.31 15.91 -5.54
N PHE A 94 10.36 16.46 -6.29
CA PHE A 94 10.60 17.01 -7.63
C PHE A 94 10.21 18.49 -7.78
N GLY A 95 9.58 19.08 -6.77
CA GLY A 95 9.04 20.43 -6.77
C GLY A 95 7.61 20.55 -7.34
N PRO A 96 6.97 21.72 -7.19
CA PRO A 96 5.69 22.00 -7.84
C PRO A 96 5.84 21.98 -9.36
N GLY A 97 4.81 21.53 -10.07
CA GLY A 97 4.86 21.39 -11.53
C GLY A 97 5.76 20.25 -12.02
N TRP A 98 6.18 19.34 -11.14
CA TRP A 98 7.05 18.21 -11.48
C TRP A 98 6.65 17.35 -12.68
N PRO A 99 5.35 17.17 -13.05
CA PRO A 99 5.01 16.35 -14.20
C PRO A 99 5.59 16.90 -15.50
N ASP A 100 5.83 18.22 -15.53
CA ASP A 100 6.34 18.97 -16.65
C ASP A 100 7.85 19.24 -16.48
N GLY A 101 8.57 19.32 -17.60
CA GLY A 101 9.99 19.65 -17.61
C GLY A 101 10.92 18.51 -17.17
N THR A 102 12.13 18.89 -16.71
CA THR A 102 13.26 17.97 -16.56
C THR A 102 13.05 16.90 -15.49
N SER A 103 12.34 17.21 -14.40
CA SER A 103 12.02 16.25 -13.33
C SER A 103 11.08 15.14 -13.83
N GLY A 104 10.00 15.52 -14.52
CA GLY A 104 9.06 14.58 -15.13
C GLY A 104 9.72 13.74 -16.22
N ASP A 105 10.55 14.35 -17.07
CA ASP A 105 11.33 13.65 -18.09
C ASP A 105 12.28 12.62 -17.47
N ARG A 106 12.98 12.98 -16.39
CA ARG A 106 13.86 12.08 -15.64
C ARG A 106 13.07 10.89 -15.08
N LEU A 107 11.92 11.12 -14.45
CA LEU A 107 11.10 10.02 -13.91
C LEU A 107 10.61 9.09 -15.02
N ARG A 108 10.15 9.64 -16.16
CA ARG A 108 9.74 8.83 -17.33
C ARG A 108 10.90 8.04 -17.93
N ALA A 109 12.10 8.62 -17.97
CA ALA A 109 13.31 7.93 -18.43
C ALA A 109 13.68 6.78 -17.48
N THR A 110 13.67 7.02 -16.17
CA THR A 110 13.91 5.99 -15.15
C THR A 110 12.89 4.84 -15.26
N ILE A 111 11.60 5.15 -15.43
CA ILE A 111 10.56 4.12 -15.62
C ILE A 111 10.83 3.27 -16.86
N ARG A 112 11.25 3.88 -17.97
CA ARG A 112 11.59 3.14 -19.19
C ARG A 112 12.80 2.25 -19.00
N GLU A 113 13.83 2.74 -18.31
CA GLU A 113 15.07 2.03 -18.05
C GLU A 113 14.85 0.79 -17.18
N PHE A 114 14.24 0.92 -15.99
CA PHE A 114 14.07 -0.26 -15.13
C PHE A 114 13.09 -1.27 -15.71
N LYS A 115 12.10 -0.83 -16.51
CA LYS A 115 11.20 -1.76 -17.24
C LYS A 115 11.97 -2.59 -18.25
N HIS A 116 12.89 -1.96 -18.97
CA HIS A 116 13.70 -2.62 -19.97
C HIS A 116 14.69 -3.61 -19.34
N GLN A 117 15.35 -3.22 -18.24
CA GLN A 117 16.15 -4.13 -17.42
C GLN A 117 15.33 -5.33 -16.94
N TYR A 118 14.15 -5.08 -16.37
CA TYR A 118 13.25 -6.14 -15.89
C TYR A 118 12.85 -7.13 -17.00
N LEU A 119 12.48 -6.61 -18.18
CA LEU A 119 12.09 -7.43 -19.34
C LEU A 119 13.25 -8.28 -19.86
N ARG A 120 14.49 -7.84 -19.67
CA ARG A 120 15.72 -8.58 -20.03
C ARG A 120 16.20 -9.52 -18.93
N GLY A 121 15.55 -9.51 -17.77
CA GLY A 121 15.99 -10.29 -16.61
C GLY A 121 17.24 -9.73 -15.95
N GLU A 122 17.58 -8.47 -16.21
CA GLU A 122 18.68 -7.77 -15.55
C GLU A 122 18.26 -7.34 -14.13
N SER A 123 19.25 -7.11 -13.27
CA SER A 123 19.00 -6.65 -11.90
C SER A 123 18.57 -5.19 -11.87
N VAL A 124 17.46 -4.91 -11.21
CA VAL A 124 16.98 -3.54 -10.97
C VAL A 124 17.36 -3.11 -9.54
N SER A 125 17.94 -1.92 -9.41
CA SER A 125 18.14 -1.28 -8.10
C SER A 125 16.83 -0.69 -7.60
N TYR A 126 16.42 -1.01 -6.37
CA TYR A 126 15.20 -0.50 -5.75
C TYR A 126 15.50 0.70 -4.85
N ASP A 127 16.05 1.75 -5.46
CA ASP A 127 16.26 3.04 -4.80
C ASP A 127 14.97 3.88 -4.73
N LYS A 128 15.05 5.03 -4.06
CA LYS A 128 13.89 5.93 -3.87
C LYS A 128 13.29 6.40 -5.20
N LEU A 129 14.12 6.70 -6.21
CA LEU A 129 13.63 7.18 -7.51
C LEU A 129 12.87 6.07 -8.26
N THR A 130 13.39 4.84 -8.20
CA THR A 130 12.73 3.65 -8.75
C THR A 130 11.41 3.37 -8.02
N ALA A 131 11.39 3.51 -6.69
CA ALA A 131 10.17 3.37 -5.89
C ALA A 131 9.11 4.40 -6.29
N LEU A 132 9.47 5.67 -6.48
CA LEU A 132 8.54 6.70 -7.00
C LEU A 132 8.07 6.40 -8.42
N GLY A 133 8.91 5.75 -9.24
CA GLY A 133 8.50 5.22 -10.54
C GLY A 133 7.42 4.13 -10.41
N TYR A 134 7.59 3.16 -9.51
CA TYR A 134 6.57 2.16 -9.20
C TYR A 134 5.30 2.78 -8.59
N LEU A 135 5.42 3.86 -7.82
CA LEU A 135 4.28 4.60 -7.29
C LEU A 135 3.36 5.12 -8.40
N VAL A 136 3.93 5.71 -9.45
CA VAL A 136 3.14 6.25 -10.57
C VAL A 136 2.66 5.14 -11.52
N TYR A 137 3.52 4.19 -11.86
CA TYR A 137 3.22 3.20 -12.91
C TYR A 137 2.49 1.95 -12.40
N HIS A 138 2.83 1.46 -11.21
CA HIS A 138 2.46 0.11 -10.77
C HIS A 138 1.34 0.14 -9.73
N LEU A 139 1.36 1.13 -8.82
CA LEU A 139 0.37 1.23 -7.76
C LEU A 139 -1.08 1.19 -8.28
N PRO A 140 -1.49 1.96 -9.32
CA PRO A 140 -2.88 1.97 -9.77
C PRO A 140 -3.37 0.61 -10.28
N ALA A 141 -2.50 -0.15 -10.96
CA ALA A 141 -2.83 -1.46 -11.50
C ALA A 141 -3.06 -2.48 -10.38
N TYR A 142 -2.19 -2.48 -9.36
CA TYR A 142 -2.31 -3.43 -8.24
C TYR A 142 -3.37 -3.03 -7.22
N PHE A 143 -3.61 -1.72 -7.07
CA PHE A 143 -4.77 -1.19 -6.38
C PHE A 143 -6.07 -1.76 -6.96
N ALA A 144 -6.21 -1.78 -8.29
CA ALA A 144 -7.38 -2.37 -8.93
C ALA A 144 -7.40 -3.90 -8.83
N ALA A 145 -6.27 -4.56 -9.13
CA ALA A 145 -6.19 -6.01 -9.21
C ALA A 145 -6.58 -6.71 -7.90
N VAL A 146 -6.11 -6.21 -6.75
CA VAL A 146 -6.42 -6.83 -5.45
C VAL A 146 -7.93 -6.81 -5.16
N GLN A 147 -8.63 -5.75 -5.57
CA GLN A 147 -10.07 -5.60 -5.30
C GLN A 147 -10.90 -6.65 -6.06
N HIS A 148 -10.47 -7.02 -7.28
CA HIS A 148 -11.12 -8.09 -8.03
C HIS A 148 -10.94 -9.45 -7.35
N VAL A 149 -9.75 -9.74 -6.84
CA VAL A 149 -9.48 -10.98 -6.09
C VAL A 149 -10.31 -11.01 -4.80
N LEU A 150 -10.36 -9.91 -4.06
CA LEU A 150 -11.17 -9.79 -2.84
C LEU A 150 -12.66 -9.97 -3.14
N ALA A 151 -13.16 -9.42 -4.24
CA ALA A 151 -14.55 -9.59 -4.66
C ALA A 151 -14.89 -11.06 -4.93
N GLU A 152 -14.00 -11.81 -5.59
CA GLU A 152 -14.18 -13.24 -5.78
C GLU A 152 -14.15 -14.01 -4.45
N LEU A 153 -13.23 -13.68 -3.54
CA LEU A 153 -13.17 -14.34 -2.23
C LEU A 153 -14.42 -14.09 -1.40
N ALA A 154 -14.92 -12.85 -1.36
CA ALA A 154 -16.14 -12.50 -0.66
C ALA A 154 -17.38 -13.16 -1.28
N ALA A 155 -17.48 -13.20 -2.62
CA ALA A 155 -18.58 -13.87 -3.32
C ALA A 155 -18.64 -15.39 -3.07
N ASN A 156 -17.55 -15.99 -2.59
CA ASN A 156 -17.47 -17.41 -2.24
C ASN A 156 -17.40 -17.64 -0.71
N ASP A 157 -17.79 -16.65 0.10
CA ASP A 157 -17.78 -16.69 1.57
C ASP A 157 -16.39 -17.06 2.16
N ARG A 158 -15.30 -16.69 1.47
CA ARG A 158 -13.91 -16.96 1.88
C ARG A 158 -13.26 -15.79 2.62
N LEU A 159 -14.03 -14.74 2.90
CA LEU A 159 -13.56 -13.53 3.55
C LEU A 159 -14.47 -13.22 4.74
N GLY A 160 -13.92 -13.23 5.94
CA GLY A 160 -14.66 -12.89 7.17
C GLY A 160 -14.52 -11.41 7.53
N HIS A 161 -15.14 -11.03 8.64
CA HIS A 161 -15.02 -9.67 9.18
C HIS A 161 -13.70 -9.44 9.94
N ARG A 162 -12.87 -10.47 10.14
CA ARG A 162 -11.51 -10.34 10.66
C ARG A 162 -10.56 -11.00 9.66
N VAL A 163 -9.58 -10.24 9.19
CA VAL A 163 -8.64 -10.72 8.17
C VAL A 163 -7.22 -10.32 8.53
N ARG A 164 -6.34 -11.31 8.64
CA ARG A 164 -4.91 -11.12 8.79
C ARG A 164 -4.21 -11.34 7.46
N VAL A 165 -3.53 -10.29 6.98
CA VAL A 165 -2.95 -10.21 5.64
C VAL A 165 -1.43 -10.17 5.72
N LEU A 166 -0.76 -11.00 4.92
CA LEU A 166 0.67 -10.87 4.63
C LEU A 166 0.85 -10.42 3.18
N ASP A 167 1.45 -9.26 2.96
CA ASP A 167 1.84 -8.76 1.64
C ASP A 167 3.36 -8.87 1.47
N VAL A 168 3.79 -9.86 0.69
CA VAL A 168 5.20 -10.17 0.43
C VAL A 168 5.69 -9.42 -0.80
N GLY A 169 6.70 -8.58 -0.62
CA GLY A 169 7.12 -7.64 -1.66
C GLY A 169 6.08 -6.53 -1.82
N ALA A 170 5.61 -6.00 -0.69
CA ALA A 170 4.52 -5.02 -0.66
C ALA A 170 4.82 -3.76 -1.48
N GLY A 171 6.10 -3.48 -1.76
CA GLY A 171 6.53 -2.40 -2.63
C GLY A 171 6.01 -1.07 -2.11
N VAL A 172 5.38 -0.31 -2.99
CA VAL A 172 4.79 1.00 -2.69
C VAL A 172 3.36 0.91 -2.13
N GLY A 173 2.80 -0.28 -1.93
CA GLY A 173 1.50 -0.46 -1.26
C GLY A 173 0.27 -0.51 -2.14
N GLY A 174 0.38 -0.92 -3.42
CA GLY A 174 -0.78 -1.12 -4.29
C GLY A 174 -1.87 -2.03 -3.68
N PRO A 175 -1.55 -3.27 -3.27
CA PRO A 175 -2.51 -4.14 -2.61
C PRO A 175 -2.99 -3.59 -1.28
N ALA A 176 -2.09 -3.01 -0.49
CA ALA A 176 -2.44 -2.45 0.81
C ALA A 176 -3.55 -1.40 0.71
N VAL A 177 -3.39 -0.44 -0.22
CA VAL A 177 -4.37 0.61 -0.48
C VAL A 177 -5.66 0.02 -1.07
N GLY A 178 -5.55 -0.91 -2.01
CA GLY A 178 -6.72 -1.54 -2.63
C GLY A 178 -7.54 -2.36 -1.64
N LEU A 179 -6.87 -3.08 -0.74
CA LEU A 179 -7.51 -3.85 0.34
C LEU A 179 -8.19 -2.94 1.36
N ALA A 180 -7.48 -1.90 1.84
CA ALA A 180 -8.04 -0.94 2.78
C ALA A 180 -9.24 -0.15 2.19
N THR A 181 -9.29 -0.01 0.87
CA THR A 181 -10.39 0.67 0.16
C THR A 181 -11.59 -0.25 -0.08
N ALA A 182 -11.36 -1.53 -0.41
CA ALA A 182 -12.44 -2.45 -0.73
C ALA A 182 -13.12 -3.06 0.50
N LEU A 183 -12.38 -3.27 1.59
CA LEU A 183 -12.93 -3.85 2.80
C LEU A 183 -13.82 -2.83 3.53
N PRO A 184 -15.06 -3.22 3.93
CA PRO A 184 -15.95 -2.34 4.68
C PRO A 184 -15.38 -1.92 6.05
N GLU A 185 -15.87 -0.80 6.61
CA GLU A 185 -15.38 -0.26 7.89
C GLU A 185 -15.60 -1.19 9.10
N ASP A 186 -16.53 -2.14 9.01
CA ASP A 186 -16.80 -3.12 10.06
C ASP A 186 -15.87 -4.34 10.01
N VAL A 187 -15.00 -4.43 9.00
CA VAL A 187 -13.94 -5.43 8.91
C VAL A 187 -12.70 -4.96 9.69
N LEU A 188 -12.22 -5.83 10.57
CA LEU A 188 -10.95 -5.67 11.27
C LEU A 188 -9.81 -6.27 10.43
N VAL A 189 -8.86 -5.44 10.04
CA VAL A 189 -7.71 -5.85 9.23
C VAL A 189 -6.44 -5.78 10.05
N GLU A 190 -5.68 -6.87 10.07
CA GLU A 190 -4.30 -6.90 10.56
C GLU A 190 -3.37 -7.12 9.36
N TYR A 191 -2.80 -6.03 8.87
CA TYR A 191 -1.97 -6.00 7.68
C TYR A 191 -0.48 -6.05 8.03
N HIS A 192 0.25 -6.98 7.42
CA HIS A 192 1.69 -7.09 7.51
C HIS A 192 2.31 -6.98 6.11
N GLY A 193 3.08 -5.93 5.86
CA GLY A 193 3.87 -5.78 4.64
C GLY A 193 5.32 -6.19 4.87
N VAL A 194 5.89 -7.03 4.00
CA VAL A 194 7.33 -7.34 3.99
C VAL A 194 7.96 -6.63 2.80
N GLU A 195 8.75 -5.61 3.08
CA GLU A 195 9.38 -4.76 2.06
C GLU A 195 10.74 -4.24 2.54
N PRO A 196 11.86 -4.83 2.07
CA PRO A 196 13.19 -4.44 2.53
C PRO A 196 13.79 -3.24 1.79
N SER A 197 13.17 -2.75 0.71
CA SER A 197 13.72 -1.65 -0.09
C SER A 197 13.26 -0.27 0.37
N ALA A 198 13.72 0.79 -0.32
CA ALA A 198 13.28 2.16 -0.09
C ALA A 198 11.76 2.36 -0.32
N ALA A 199 11.07 1.41 -0.97
CA ALA A 199 9.62 1.47 -1.15
C ALA A 199 8.85 1.37 0.18
N ALA A 200 9.44 0.79 1.23
CA ALA A 200 8.82 0.68 2.55
C ALA A 200 8.43 2.04 3.14
N GLU A 201 9.23 3.09 2.91
CA GLU A 201 8.92 4.45 3.38
C GLU A 201 7.67 5.03 2.71
N ILE A 202 7.50 4.74 1.42
CA ILE A 202 6.31 5.14 0.66
C ILE A 202 5.10 4.33 1.14
N LEU A 203 5.26 3.01 1.33
CA LEU A 203 4.23 2.15 1.87
C LEU A 203 3.74 2.65 3.24
N GLU A 204 4.64 2.86 4.21
CA GLU A 204 4.32 3.39 5.53
C GLU A 204 3.57 4.73 5.44
N THR A 205 4.00 5.58 4.52
CA THR A 205 3.34 6.87 4.26
C THR A 205 1.89 6.72 3.81
N LEU A 206 1.59 5.77 2.92
CA LEU A 206 0.23 5.51 2.46
C LEU A 206 -0.60 4.76 3.51
N LEU A 207 0.00 3.83 4.26
CA LEU A 207 -0.67 3.11 5.34
C LEU A 207 -1.16 4.05 6.45
N GLY A 208 -0.50 5.20 6.64
CA GLY A 208 -0.97 6.25 7.56
C GLY A 208 -2.35 6.84 7.22
N GLU A 209 -2.82 6.68 5.98
CA GLU A 209 -4.14 7.16 5.52
C GLU A 209 -5.25 6.09 5.66
N THR A 210 -4.93 4.93 6.22
CA THR A 210 -5.90 3.84 6.42
C THR A 210 -6.86 4.13 7.58
N SER A 211 -7.99 3.42 7.61
CA SER A 211 -9.00 3.61 8.65
C SER A 211 -8.55 3.06 10.01
N ARG A 212 -9.25 3.47 11.07
CA ARG A 212 -8.99 3.04 12.47
C ARG A 212 -9.01 1.53 12.72
N ASN A 213 -9.63 0.75 11.83
CA ASN A 213 -9.75 -0.71 11.92
C ASN A 213 -8.75 -1.46 11.03
N VAL A 214 -7.83 -0.73 10.38
CA VAL A 214 -6.71 -1.31 9.64
C VAL A 214 -5.44 -1.14 10.46
N HIS A 215 -4.96 -2.23 11.02
CA HIS A 215 -3.79 -2.26 11.88
C HIS A 215 -2.59 -2.76 11.09
N THR A 216 -1.61 -1.90 10.90
CA THR A 216 -0.54 -2.14 9.93
C THR A 216 0.80 -2.36 10.62
N THR A 217 1.60 -3.30 10.11
CA THR A 217 3.01 -3.48 10.48
C THR A 217 3.85 -3.64 9.21
N VAL A 218 4.94 -2.89 9.09
CA VAL A 218 5.88 -3.02 7.97
C VAL A 218 7.18 -3.64 8.46
N HIS A 219 7.53 -4.77 7.87
CA HIS A 219 8.75 -5.52 8.13
C HIS A 219 9.77 -5.18 7.06
N ARG A 220 10.86 -4.52 7.44
CA ARG A 220 11.95 -4.12 6.53
C ARG A 220 13.02 -5.20 6.34
N GLU A 221 12.81 -6.37 6.91
CA GLU A 221 13.64 -7.52 6.63
C GLU A 221 13.24 -8.19 5.31
N ARG A 222 14.13 -9.04 4.79
CA ARG A 222 13.77 -9.87 3.65
C ARG A 222 12.85 -10.99 4.12
N ILE A 223 11.90 -11.38 3.27
CA ILE A 223 10.95 -12.47 3.55
C ILE A 223 11.59 -13.80 3.97
N GLN A 224 12.84 -14.08 3.58
CA GLN A 224 13.53 -15.31 4.02
C GLN A 224 13.91 -15.30 5.51
N ALA A 225 13.98 -14.12 6.14
CA ALA A 225 14.23 -13.94 7.55
C ALA A 225 12.94 -13.74 8.36
N PHE A 226 11.85 -13.35 7.69
CA PHE A 226 10.55 -13.18 8.31
C PHE A 226 9.98 -14.52 8.79
N GLU A 227 9.68 -14.60 10.08
CA GLU A 227 9.05 -15.76 10.71
C GLU A 227 7.69 -15.33 11.32
N PRO A 228 6.57 -15.90 10.84
CA PRO A 228 5.25 -15.51 11.32
C PRO A 228 4.96 -16.08 12.71
N GLU A 229 4.49 -15.23 13.63
CA GLU A 229 4.05 -15.67 14.97
C GLU A 229 2.76 -16.50 14.93
N ARG A 230 1.87 -16.17 13.99
CA ARG A 230 0.57 -16.80 13.80
C ARG A 230 0.23 -16.93 12.32
N PRO A 231 -0.70 -17.81 11.91
CA PRO A 231 -1.11 -17.94 10.52
C PRO A 231 -1.70 -16.64 9.94
N PHE A 232 -1.73 -16.58 8.61
CA PHE A 232 -2.39 -15.51 7.84
C PHE A 232 -3.61 -16.07 7.12
N ASP A 233 -4.66 -15.26 7.03
CA ASP A 233 -5.87 -15.60 6.29
C ASP A 233 -5.70 -15.35 4.79
N LEU A 234 -4.95 -14.28 4.46
CA LEU A 234 -4.62 -13.90 3.09
C LEU A 234 -3.11 -13.67 2.94
N VAL A 235 -2.52 -14.22 1.89
CA VAL A 235 -1.13 -13.97 1.51
C VAL A 235 -1.08 -13.43 0.09
N CYS A 236 -0.68 -12.18 -0.05
CA CYS A 236 -0.39 -11.52 -1.31
C CYS A 236 1.11 -11.68 -1.60
N VAL A 237 1.46 -12.10 -2.82
CA VAL A 237 2.87 -12.24 -3.23
C VAL A 237 3.09 -11.47 -4.50
N GLN A 238 3.80 -10.35 -4.41
CA GLN A 238 4.16 -9.56 -5.58
C GLN A 238 5.57 -9.87 -6.05
N THR A 239 5.68 -10.42 -7.25
CA THR A 239 6.92 -10.43 -8.06
C THR A 239 8.21 -10.87 -7.36
N CYS A 240 8.15 -11.64 -6.28
CA CYS A 240 9.34 -12.14 -5.57
C CYS A 240 9.96 -13.39 -6.25
N SER A 241 9.36 -13.93 -7.31
CA SER A 241 9.69 -15.26 -7.83
C SER A 241 11.00 -15.34 -8.63
N ARG A 242 11.45 -14.26 -9.28
CA ARG A 242 12.68 -14.28 -10.10
C ARG A 242 13.98 -14.06 -9.31
N SER A 243 13.91 -13.36 -8.17
CA SER A 243 15.05 -13.08 -7.30
C SER A 243 15.17 -14.04 -6.11
N TRP A 244 14.29 -15.06 -6.03
CA TRP A 244 14.26 -16.04 -4.94
C TRP A 244 15.32 -17.14 -5.12
N PRO A 245 16.34 -17.25 -4.27
CA PRO A 245 17.24 -18.39 -4.28
C PRO A 245 16.47 -19.60 -3.74
N THR A 246 16.51 -20.70 -4.48
CA THR A 246 15.73 -21.96 -4.36
C THR A 246 15.80 -22.73 -3.02
N ARG A 247 16.37 -22.18 -1.93
CA ARG A 247 16.66 -22.94 -0.70
C ARG A 247 15.50 -23.10 0.29
N ARG A 248 14.52 -22.19 0.30
CA ARG A 248 13.28 -22.33 1.08
C ARG A 248 12.13 -21.75 0.28
N PRO A 249 11.15 -22.56 -0.13
CA PRO A 249 10.00 -22.02 -0.84
C PRO A 249 9.11 -21.17 0.06
N TRP A 250 8.63 -20.02 -0.42
CA TRP A 250 7.81 -19.11 0.40
C TRP A 250 6.55 -19.79 1.00
N TRP A 251 5.97 -20.78 0.30
CA TRP A 251 4.81 -21.51 0.81
C TRP A 251 5.13 -22.32 2.07
N SER A 252 6.41 -22.69 2.32
CA SER A 252 6.80 -23.39 3.55
C SER A 252 6.71 -22.47 4.79
N ILE A 253 6.79 -21.16 4.59
CA ILE A 253 6.55 -20.15 5.64
C ILE A 253 5.05 -20.10 5.97
N CYS A 254 4.20 -20.29 4.97
CA CYS A 254 2.74 -20.20 5.10
C CYS A 254 2.08 -21.53 5.54
N SER A 255 2.76 -22.67 5.40
CA SER A 255 2.17 -24.00 5.59
C SER A 255 2.29 -24.57 7.01
N ARG A 256 2.72 -23.80 8.01
CA ARG A 256 2.64 -24.22 9.43
C ARG A 256 1.18 -24.15 9.91
N ARG A 257 0.31 -25.01 9.36
CA ARG A 257 -0.96 -25.32 10.02
C ARG A 257 -0.66 -26.23 11.20
N SER A 258 -1.19 -25.89 12.37
CA SER A 258 -1.43 -26.90 13.41
C SER A 258 -2.28 -28.03 12.79
N PRO A 259 -1.99 -29.31 13.08
CA PRO A 259 -2.86 -30.38 12.64
C PRO A 259 -4.28 -30.13 13.17
N PRO A 260 -5.34 -30.48 12.42
CA PRO A 260 -6.69 -30.39 12.96
C PRO A 260 -6.78 -31.27 14.21
N THR A 261 -7.02 -30.65 15.36
CA THR A 261 -7.54 -31.32 16.56
C THR A 261 -8.99 -31.68 16.29
N GLU A 262 -9.20 -32.73 15.51
CA GLU A 262 -10.32 -33.68 15.57
C GLU A 262 -10.37 -34.49 14.26
N PRO A 263 -10.54 -35.83 14.33
CA PRO A 263 -10.77 -36.63 13.15
C PRO A 263 -12.20 -36.35 12.64
N SER A 264 -12.31 -35.60 11.55
CA SER A 264 -13.57 -35.45 10.82
C SER A 264 -14.06 -36.84 10.40
N GLN A 265 -15.24 -37.22 10.87
CA GLN A 265 -15.91 -38.46 10.46
C GLN A 265 -16.11 -38.46 8.93
N PRO A 266 -15.91 -39.61 8.25
CA PRO A 266 -16.10 -39.69 6.81
C PRO A 266 -17.58 -39.49 6.47
N LEU A 267 -17.86 -38.43 5.69
CA LEU A 267 -19.16 -38.21 5.06
C LEU A 267 -19.56 -39.44 4.24
N HIS A 268 -20.74 -39.98 4.55
CA HIS A 268 -21.41 -41.05 3.82
C HIS A 268 -21.43 -40.76 2.30
N ARG A 269 -20.91 -41.71 1.52
CA ARG A 269 -21.19 -41.80 0.07
C ARG A 269 -22.64 -42.22 -0.14
N PRO A 270 -23.44 -41.49 -0.92
CA PRO A 270 -24.60 -42.10 -1.58
C PRO A 270 -24.14 -42.96 -2.75
N THR A 271 -24.72 -44.15 -2.83
CA THR A 271 -24.54 -45.15 -3.87
C THR A 271 -25.32 -44.81 -5.15
N ASN A 272 -24.70 -45.16 -6.29
CA ASN A 272 -25.28 -45.53 -7.58
C ASN A 272 -26.20 -44.55 -8.35
N GLY A 273 -25.63 -43.95 -9.40
CA GLY A 273 -26.30 -43.47 -10.61
C GLY A 273 -25.34 -43.56 -11.81
N PRO A 274 -25.80 -43.86 -13.04
CA PRO A 274 -24.94 -44.35 -14.12
C PRO A 274 -24.09 -43.23 -14.74
N GLN A 275 -22.80 -43.51 -14.94
CA GLN A 275 -21.87 -42.65 -15.69
C GLN A 275 -22.15 -42.73 -17.20
N PRO A 276 -22.16 -41.61 -17.94
CA PRO A 276 -22.08 -41.64 -19.39
C PRO A 276 -20.63 -41.81 -19.87
N ASN A 277 -20.43 -42.77 -20.77
CA ASN A 277 -19.19 -43.09 -21.47
C ASN A 277 -18.64 -41.88 -22.26
N PHE A 278 -17.38 -41.53 -22.03
CA PHE A 278 -16.58 -40.71 -22.92
C PHE A 278 -15.50 -41.57 -23.58
N GLU A 279 -15.81 -42.16 -24.74
CA GLU A 279 -14.80 -42.62 -25.68
C GLU A 279 -15.06 -42.03 -27.08
N ARG A 280 -13.97 -41.48 -27.65
CA ARG A 280 -13.70 -41.18 -29.06
C ARG A 280 -14.57 -40.15 -29.79
N LEU A 281 -14.00 -38.96 -29.95
CA LEU A 281 -13.95 -38.30 -31.27
C LEU A 281 -12.59 -37.60 -31.45
N SER A 282 -11.61 -38.35 -31.95
CA SER A 282 -10.41 -37.82 -32.58
C SER A 282 -10.79 -37.33 -33.99
N GLY A 283 -11.11 -36.04 -34.12
CA GLY A 283 -11.38 -35.39 -35.40
C GLY A 283 -10.45 -34.19 -35.59
N ARG A 284 -9.38 -34.37 -36.38
CA ARG A 284 -8.53 -33.27 -36.86
C ARG A 284 -9.37 -32.29 -37.68
N SER A 285 -9.43 -31.02 -37.27
CA SER A 285 -9.82 -29.91 -38.14
C SER A 285 -8.77 -28.80 -38.06
N ARG A 286 -8.19 -28.48 -39.22
CA ARG A 286 -7.26 -27.36 -39.41
C ARG A 286 -7.96 -26.02 -39.12
N PRO A 287 -7.30 -25.02 -38.54
CA PRO A 287 -7.87 -23.69 -38.41
C PRO A 287 -7.82 -22.93 -39.74
N ALA A 288 -8.93 -22.27 -40.09
CA ALA A 288 -9.01 -21.32 -41.21
C ALA A 288 -8.29 -19.99 -40.87
N PRO A 289 -7.75 -19.26 -41.87
CA PRO A 289 -6.95 -18.06 -41.61
C PRO A 289 -7.79 -16.86 -41.16
N MET A 290 -7.24 -16.10 -40.21
CA MET A 290 -7.76 -14.83 -39.70
C MET A 290 -8.08 -13.83 -40.82
N ARG A 291 -9.33 -13.36 -40.85
CA ARG A 291 -9.74 -12.16 -41.62
C ARG A 291 -9.20 -10.91 -40.93
N ARG A 292 -8.50 -10.06 -41.71
CA ARG A 292 -8.06 -8.73 -41.29
C ARG A 292 -9.25 -7.81 -41.04
N TYR A 293 -9.26 -7.18 -39.86
CA TYR A 293 -10.18 -6.12 -39.48
C TYR A 293 -9.79 -4.82 -40.20
N THR A 294 -10.72 -4.20 -40.93
CA THR A 294 -10.59 -2.85 -41.49
C THR A 294 -11.68 -1.98 -40.84
N PRO A 295 -11.35 -0.81 -40.25
CA PRO A 295 -12.34 0.01 -39.60
C PRO A 295 -13.12 0.85 -40.64
N GLN A 296 -14.43 0.73 -40.60
CA GLN A 296 -15.36 1.49 -41.43
C GLN A 296 -15.54 2.89 -40.84
N ARG A 297 -15.21 3.93 -41.62
CA ARG A 297 -15.52 5.34 -41.32
C ARG A 297 -17.03 5.55 -41.43
N SER A 298 -17.64 6.11 -40.39
CA SER A 298 -18.99 6.66 -40.45
C SER A 298 -18.96 8.12 -40.88
N ASP A 299 -19.65 8.41 -41.98
CA ASP A 299 -19.97 9.76 -42.47
C ASP A 299 -20.92 10.45 -41.50
N SER A 300 -20.54 11.63 -41.01
CA SER A 300 -21.45 12.55 -40.32
C SER A 300 -21.97 13.60 -41.30
N GLY A 301 -23.27 13.49 -41.60
CA GLY A 301 -24.01 14.41 -42.42
C GLY A 301 -24.12 15.80 -41.81
N ARG A 302 -23.77 16.81 -42.62
CA ARG A 302 -24.06 18.22 -42.40
C ARG A 302 -25.57 18.44 -42.34
N THR A 303 -26.05 19.11 -41.30
CA THR A 303 -27.33 19.82 -41.36
C THR A 303 -27.18 21.27 -40.87
N ARG A 304 -27.84 22.14 -41.63
CA ARG A 304 -27.72 23.59 -41.73
C ARG A 304 -28.61 24.26 -40.69
N VAL A 305 -28.06 25.15 -39.86
CA VAL A 305 -28.85 25.98 -38.93
C VAL A 305 -29.27 27.27 -39.65
N GLN A 306 -30.58 27.48 -39.78
CA GLN A 306 -31.19 28.74 -40.17
C GLN A 306 -31.31 29.68 -38.96
N ARG A 307 -31.02 30.97 -39.19
CA ARG A 307 -31.33 32.09 -38.31
C ARG A 307 -32.84 32.35 -38.27
N ALA A 308 -33.36 32.68 -37.08
CA ALA A 308 -34.43 33.65 -36.94
C ALA A 308 -34.24 34.44 -35.64
N SER A 309 -34.45 35.74 -35.76
CA SER A 309 -34.26 36.81 -34.79
C SER A 309 -35.61 37.42 -34.40
N ALA A 310 -35.59 38.20 -33.31
CA ALA A 310 -36.65 39.07 -32.75
C ALA A 310 -37.65 38.36 -31.81
N GLY A 311 -38.04 38.94 -30.67
CA GLY A 311 -37.72 40.22 -30.03
C GLY A 311 -38.78 40.56 -28.98
N ARG A 312 -38.37 41.35 -27.95
CA ARG A 312 -39.21 42.17 -27.01
C ARG A 312 -40.22 41.41 -26.12
N SER A 313 -40.56 41.83 -24.90
CA SER A 313 -40.16 42.91 -23.98
C SER A 313 -41.04 42.82 -22.71
N LEU A 314 -40.50 43.22 -21.54
CA LEU A 314 -41.19 43.91 -20.40
C LEU A 314 -42.28 43.11 -19.65
N SER A 315 -42.49 43.18 -18.32
CA SER A 315 -41.91 43.94 -17.19
C SER A 315 -42.59 43.52 -15.87
N LYS A 316 -41.91 43.77 -14.73
CA LYS A 316 -42.45 44.08 -13.37
C LYS A 316 -43.18 42.94 -12.62
N SER A 317 -43.08 42.76 -11.30
CA SER A 317 -42.45 43.51 -10.19
C SER A 317 -42.66 42.75 -8.86
N GLN A 318 -41.73 42.96 -7.91
CA GLN A 318 -41.89 42.90 -6.43
C GLN A 318 -42.11 41.49 -5.82
N SER A 319 -41.46 41.05 -4.74
CA SER A 319 -41.03 41.76 -3.53
C SER A 319 -39.88 41.03 -2.80
N ARG A 320 -38.92 41.79 -2.29
CA ARG A 320 -37.99 41.47 -1.17
C ARG A 320 -38.71 41.84 0.16
N PRO A 321 -38.27 41.45 1.38
CA PRO A 321 -36.97 41.86 1.96
C PRO A 321 -36.24 40.82 2.84
N GLN A 322 -34.89 40.83 2.83
CA GLN A 322 -33.97 41.14 3.96
C GLN A 322 -33.63 39.89 4.81
N SER A 323 -32.39 39.62 5.20
CA SER A 323 -31.34 40.50 5.74
C SER A 323 -29.92 39.89 5.53
N SER A 324 -28.92 40.69 5.12
CA SER A 324 -27.71 41.11 5.91
C SER A 324 -26.66 40.00 6.12
N SER A 325 -25.34 40.07 5.85
CA SER A 325 -24.33 41.10 5.50
C SER A 325 -23.05 40.31 5.08
N VAL A 326 -22.28 40.61 4.02
CA VAL A 326 -21.12 41.55 3.95
C VAL A 326 -20.09 41.25 5.07
N SER A 327 -18.80 40.92 4.87
CA SER A 327 -17.83 41.34 3.85
C SER A 327 -16.47 40.59 3.92
N SER A 328 -15.83 40.49 2.76
CA SER A 328 -14.41 40.75 2.41
C SER A 328 -13.21 40.18 3.20
N ILE A 329 -12.40 39.49 2.41
CA ILE A 329 -10.95 39.21 2.43
C ILE A 329 -10.10 40.49 2.63
N VAL A 330 -9.07 40.41 3.48
CA VAL A 330 -7.84 41.23 3.42
C VAL A 330 -6.64 40.36 3.85
N ALA A 331 -5.57 40.44 3.06
CA ALA A 331 -4.27 39.79 3.25
C ALA A 331 -3.42 40.50 4.32
N SER A 332 -2.48 39.78 4.95
CA SER A 332 -1.37 40.38 5.69
C SER A 332 -0.13 39.48 5.62
N GLU A 333 0.94 40.05 5.11
CA GLU A 333 2.32 39.54 5.14
C GLU A 333 3.12 40.25 6.27
N PRO A 334 4.36 39.82 6.58
CA PRO A 334 4.87 39.79 7.96
C PRO A 334 5.80 40.96 8.35
N THR A 335 5.96 41.16 9.65
CA THR A 335 6.88 42.14 10.23
C THR A 335 8.16 41.46 10.75
N ALA A 336 9.30 42.07 10.44
CA ALA A 336 10.64 41.66 10.86
C ALA A 336 11.10 42.33 12.17
N ALA A 337 12.17 41.75 12.73
CA ALA A 337 13.18 42.30 13.64
C ALA A 337 12.93 42.24 15.17
N GLN A 338 13.76 41.45 15.86
CA GLN A 338 14.76 42.00 16.79
C GLN A 338 15.89 41.01 17.08
N ALA A 339 17.11 41.53 17.01
CA ALA A 339 18.37 40.88 17.36
C ALA A 339 18.78 41.27 18.79
N ALA A 340 19.41 40.34 19.53
CA ALA A 340 20.26 40.67 20.66
C ALA A 340 21.37 39.62 20.84
N THR A 341 22.58 40.07 20.56
CA THR A 341 23.91 39.55 20.89
C THR A 341 24.09 39.36 22.41
N VAL A 342 24.91 38.37 22.84
CA VAL A 342 25.99 38.52 23.87
C VAL A 342 26.70 37.18 24.21
N ARG A 343 28.02 37.18 23.93
CA ARG A 343 29.20 36.61 24.64
C ARG A 343 29.44 35.09 24.80
N SER A 344 30.41 34.63 24.01
CA SER A 344 31.74 34.11 24.42
C SER A 344 31.95 33.57 25.85
N SER A 345 32.40 32.31 25.96
CA SER A 345 33.54 31.91 26.80
C SER A 345 34.04 30.51 26.44
N THR A 346 35.24 30.42 25.88
CA THR A 346 36.12 29.24 25.93
C THR A 346 36.92 29.25 27.24
N PRO A 347 37.36 28.07 27.71
CA PRO A 347 38.71 27.96 28.23
C PRO A 347 39.52 26.84 27.57
N THR A 348 40.78 27.19 27.33
CA THR A 348 41.95 26.41 26.90
C THR A 348 42.49 25.44 27.96
N SER A 349 43.12 24.35 27.50
CA SER A 349 44.45 23.81 27.93
C SER A 349 44.52 22.31 27.58
N SER A 350 45.28 21.89 26.55
CA SER A 350 46.72 21.60 26.51
C SER A 350 47.07 20.14 26.85
N SER A 351 47.56 19.38 25.87
CA SER A 351 48.80 18.60 26.02
C SER A 351 49.38 18.26 24.65
N ARG A 352 50.70 18.48 24.56
CA ARG A 352 51.60 18.24 23.43
C ARG A 352 51.82 16.74 23.25
N THR A 353 52.20 16.30 22.06
CA THR A 353 53.51 15.67 21.80
C THR A 353 53.81 15.70 20.29
N ARG A 354 54.94 16.32 19.94
CA ARG A 354 55.64 16.22 18.65
C ARG A 354 56.71 15.11 18.75
N CYS A 355 57.23 14.77 17.58
CA CYS A 355 58.50 14.10 17.26
C CYS A 355 58.29 12.69 16.70
N SER A 356 58.92 12.21 15.63
CA SER A 356 59.78 12.74 14.57
C SER A 356 59.89 11.58 13.56
N GLY A 357 60.06 11.85 12.26
CA GLY A 357 60.65 10.87 11.32
C GLY A 357 62.13 10.60 11.67
N PRO A 358 62.88 9.73 10.95
CA PRO A 358 62.94 9.74 9.49
C PRO A 358 63.23 8.39 8.75
N THR A 359 63.26 8.48 7.41
CA THR A 359 64.05 7.72 6.39
C THR A 359 63.83 6.19 6.23
N ASP A 360 63.35 5.67 5.10
CA ASP A 360 63.92 5.56 3.72
C ASP A 360 64.45 4.13 3.49
N ASP A 361 63.77 3.32 2.64
CA ASP A 361 64.47 2.51 1.62
C ASP A 361 63.53 1.81 0.61
N ARG A 362 63.73 2.20 -0.66
CA ARG A 362 63.81 1.44 -1.92
C ARG A 362 63.08 0.10 -2.20
N ARG A 363 62.57 0.08 -3.45
CA ARG A 363 62.39 -1.02 -4.43
C ARG A 363 61.22 -1.98 -4.13
N SER A 364 60.28 -2.25 -5.03
CA SER A 364 60.48 -2.71 -6.41
C SER A 364 59.20 -2.58 -7.24
N ARG A 365 59.34 -2.23 -8.51
CA ARG A 365 58.31 -2.30 -9.55
C ARG A 365 58.02 -3.76 -9.92
N SER A 366 56.77 -4.09 -10.19
CA SER A 366 56.42 -4.99 -11.29
C SER A 366 55.04 -4.65 -11.85
N HIS A 367 55.02 -4.52 -13.16
CA HIS A 367 53.89 -4.21 -14.03
C HIS A 367 52.92 -5.40 -14.10
N LEU A 368 51.61 -5.13 -14.07
CA LEU A 368 50.59 -6.01 -14.62
C LEU A 368 49.78 -5.21 -15.64
N THR A 369 50.07 -5.46 -16.91
CA THR A 369 49.23 -5.09 -18.06
C THR A 369 48.03 -6.06 -18.16
N PRO A 370 46.88 -5.60 -18.67
CA PRO A 370 45.71 -6.46 -18.84
C PRO A 370 45.77 -7.22 -20.18
N ASP A 371 45.52 -8.52 -20.10
CA ASP A 371 45.34 -9.45 -21.24
C ASP A 371 44.09 -9.06 -22.05
N ARG A 372 44.33 -8.67 -23.31
CA ARG A 372 43.32 -8.51 -24.36
C ARG A 372 43.34 -9.76 -25.24
N SER A 373 42.46 -10.72 -24.98
CA SER A 373 42.18 -11.79 -25.94
C SER A 373 40.77 -12.36 -25.78
N ARG A 374 39.79 -11.71 -26.43
CA ARG A 374 38.52 -12.34 -26.87
C ARG A 374 37.90 -11.47 -27.98
N ARG A 375 38.29 -11.78 -29.23
CA ARG A 375 37.61 -11.27 -30.44
C ARG A 375 36.31 -12.05 -30.64
N TRP A 376 35.20 -11.35 -30.76
CA TRP A 376 33.93 -11.88 -31.28
C TRP A 376 33.90 -11.71 -32.82
N PRO A 377 33.30 -12.65 -33.57
CA PRO A 377 33.06 -12.47 -35.00
C PRO A 377 31.85 -11.56 -35.26
N PRO A 378 31.79 -10.87 -36.42
CA PRO A 378 30.63 -10.05 -36.79
C PRO A 378 29.44 -10.90 -37.24
N PRO A 379 28.21 -10.37 -37.19
CA PRO A 379 27.00 -11.10 -37.59
C PRO A 379 26.90 -11.22 -39.12
N THR A 380 26.47 -12.40 -39.58
CA THR A 380 26.05 -12.64 -40.96
C THR A 380 24.63 -12.12 -41.17
N ASN A 381 24.44 -11.30 -42.20
CA ASN A 381 23.13 -10.93 -42.74
C ASN A 381 22.50 -12.11 -43.48
N THR A 382 21.29 -12.51 -43.06
CA THR A 382 20.20 -13.05 -43.90
C THR A 382 18.88 -12.81 -43.19
#